data_AF-A0A267H5F5-F1
#
_entry.id   AF-A0A267H5F5-F1
#
_cell.length_a   1.000
_cell.length_b   1.000
_cell.length_c   1.000
_cell.angle_alpha   90.00
_cell.angle_beta   90.00
_cell.angle_gamma   90.00
#
_symmetry.space_group_name_H-M   'P 1'
#
loop_
_entity.id
_entity.type
_entity.pdbx_description
1 polymer ?
#
loop_
_entity_poly.entity_id
_entity_poly.type
_entity_poly.pdbx_seq_one_letter_code
_entity_poly.pdbx_strand_id
1 'polypeptide(L)'
;GAIFGLGDILSQLIAPKPGTGGQFSLRSTFAYSAFGFFISGPLIHAFYRQLDRALPKDSDQQFVALKRTLIDRLLLAPPYLLLLYYSVPLFEGRSLAFAHAKVKDSFLDVLKMNVKIWSLFQFININYVPQKYRVLFMCGLSLLWNIYVAIKRR
;
A
#
# COMPACT_ATOMS: atom_id res chain seq x y z
N GLY A 1 -8.17 -5.37 -6.23
CA GLY A 1 -8.77 -4.46 -7.23
C GLY A 1 -9.60 -3.37 -6.57
N ALA A 2 -10.78 -3.70 -6.07
CA ALA A 2 -11.76 -2.74 -5.52
C ALA A 2 -11.19 -1.78 -4.45
N ILE A 3 -10.36 -2.27 -3.52
CA ILE A 3 -9.74 -1.44 -2.46
C ILE A 3 -8.84 -0.35 -3.05
N PHE A 4 -8.04 -0.68 -4.06
CA PHE A 4 -7.15 0.28 -4.73
C PHE A 4 -7.94 1.31 -5.54
N GLY A 5 -9.01 0.85 -6.23
CA GLY A 5 -9.94 1.74 -6.90
C GLY A 5 -10.57 2.75 -5.93
N LEU A 6 -11.19 2.26 -4.85
CA LEU A 6 -11.81 3.10 -3.82
C LEU A 6 -10.82 4.08 -3.16
N GLY A 7 -9.58 3.65 -2.91
CA GLY A 7 -8.53 4.51 -2.38
C GLY A 7 -8.21 5.69 -3.31
N ASP A 8 -8.13 5.45 -4.62
CA ASP A 8 -7.93 6.52 -5.60
C ASP A 8 -9.17 7.44 -5.71
N ILE A 9 -10.39 6.89 -5.66
CA ILE A 9 -11.63 7.68 -5.61
C ILE A 9 -11.61 8.65 -4.42
N LEU A 10 -11.31 8.14 -3.21
CA LEU A 10 -11.25 8.98 -2.01
C LEU A 10 -10.13 10.02 -2.07
N SER A 11 -8.98 9.65 -2.64
CA SER A 11 -7.90 10.60 -2.89
C SER A 11 -8.30 11.72 -3.85
N GLN A 12 -9.11 11.41 -4.88
CA GLN A 12 -9.65 12.41 -5.81
C GLN A 12 -10.58 13.40 -5.12
N LEU A 13 -11.40 12.92 -4.18
CA LEU A 13 -12.35 13.74 -3.44
C LEU A 13 -11.67 14.63 -2.41
N ILE A 14 -10.65 14.12 -1.71
CA ILE A 14 -9.95 14.84 -0.64
C ILE A 14 -8.93 15.84 -1.21
N ALA A 15 -8.24 15.48 -2.30
CA ALA A 15 -7.24 16.32 -2.94
C ALA A 15 -7.46 16.38 -4.47
N PRO A 16 -8.38 17.23 -4.92
CA PRO A 16 -8.57 17.49 -6.35
C PRO A 16 -7.28 18.02 -6.95
N LYS A 17 -6.91 17.55 -8.16
CA LYS A 17 -5.71 18.05 -8.85
C LYS A 17 -5.88 19.55 -9.17
N PRO A 18 -4.93 20.42 -8.78
CA PRO A 18 -4.94 21.82 -9.19
C PRO A 18 -4.86 21.90 -10.72
N GLY A 19 -5.73 22.71 -11.35
CA GLY A 19 -5.73 22.92 -12.80
C GLY A 19 -6.65 22.00 -13.63
N THR A 20 -7.24 20.95 -13.04
CA THR A 20 -8.23 20.08 -13.72
C THR A 20 -9.69 20.47 -13.47
N GLY A 21 -9.96 21.57 -12.77
CA GLY A 21 -11.33 22.03 -12.48
C GLY A 21 -12.19 21.04 -11.66
N GLY A 22 -11.56 20.13 -10.90
CA GLY A 22 -12.27 19.09 -10.14
C GLY A 22 -12.70 17.85 -10.96
N GLN A 23 -12.21 17.70 -12.20
CA GLN A 23 -12.57 16.54 -13.02
C GLN A 23 -12.05 15.22 -12.45
N PHE A 24 -12.97 14.26 -12.35
CA PHE A 24 -12.70 12.92 -11.87
C PHE A 24 -11.97 12.10 -12.94
N SER A 25 -10.79 11.58 -12.61
CA SER A 25 -9.98 10.76 -13.50
C SER A 25 -10.37 9.29 -13.36
N LEU A 26 -11.36 8.86 -14.16
CA LEU A 26 -11.71 7.43 -14.30
C LEU A 26 -10.51 6.59 -14.74
N ARG A 27 -9.60 7.18 -15.52
CA ARG A 27 -8.36 6.54 -15.97
C ARG A 27 -7.43 6.19 -14.81
N SER A 28 -7.28 7.10 -13.84
CA SER A 28 -6.52 6.84 -12.59
C SER A 28 -7.17 5.70 -11.81
N THR A 29 -8.49 5.76 -11.63
CA THR A 29 -9.22 4.74 -10.85
C THR A 29 -9.15 3.37 -11.51
N PHE A 30 -9.22 3.29 -12.83
CA PHE A 30 -9.01 2.05 -13.57
C PHE A 30 -7.58 1.54 -13.42
N ALA A 31 -6.57 2.40 -13.55
CA ALA A 31 -5.17 2.02 -13.40
C ALA A 31 -4.86 1.44 -12.01
N TYR A 32 -5.37 2.07 -10.94
CA TYR A 32 -5.25 1.56 -9.57
C TYR A 32 -6.03 0.25 -9.37
N SER A 33 -7.24 0.15 -9.94
CA SER A 33 -8.05 -1.07 -9.85
C SER A 33 -7.39 -2.25 -10.56
N ALA A 34 -6.84 -2.02 -11.76
CA ALA A 34 -6.12 -2.98 -12.58
C ALA A 34 -4.84 -3.45 -11.87
N PHE A 35 -4.03 -2.53 -11.36
CA PHE A 35 -2.87 -2.87 -10.51
C PHE A 35 -3.28 -3.74 -9.32
N GLY A 36 -4.35 -3.33 -8.62
CA GLY A 36 -4.87 -4.04 -7.48
C GLY A 36 -5.41 -5.45 -7.79
N PHE A 37 -5.83 -5.72 -9.02
CA PHE A 37 -6.42 -6.99 -9.43
C PHE A 37 -5.37 -7.92 -10.05
N PHE A 38 -4.59 -7.43 -11.02
CA PHE A 38 -3.66 -8.24 -11.78
C PHE A 38 -2.30 -8.41 -11.11
N ILE A 39 -1.83 -7.42 -10.34
CA ILE A 39 -0.49 -7.43 -9.76
C ILE A 39 -0.56 -7.69 -8.26
N SER A 40 -1.25 -6.82 -7.53
CA SER A 40 -1.29 -6.86 -6.06
C SER A 40 -1.86 -8.17 -5.53
N GLY A 41 -3.02 -8.60 -6.03
CA GLY A 41 -3.71 -9.81 -5.55
C GLY A 41 -2.85 -11.07 -5.66
N PRO A 42 -2.40 -11.45 -6.87
CA PRO A 42 -1.57 -12.64 -7.07
C PRO A 42 -0.23 -12.56 -6.32
N LEU A 43 0.42 -11.40 -6.32
CA LEU A 43 1.72 -11.21 -5.67
C LEU A 43 1.63 -11.38 -4.15
N ILE A 44 0.65 -10.71 -3.53
CA ILE A 44 0.43 -10.80 -2.08
C ILE A 44 0.01 -12.23 -1.69
N HIS A 45 -0.87 -12.86 -2.47
CA HIS A 45 -1.31 -14.23 -2.21
C HIS A 45 -0.15 -15.23 -2.29
N ALA A 46 0.69 -15.13 -3.33
CA ALA A 46 1.88 -15.95 -3.46
C ALA A 46 2.81 -15.72 -2.26
N PHE A 47 3.16 -14.47 -1.97
CA PHE A 47 4.09 -14.11 -0.91
C PHE A 47 3.67 -14.66 0.46
N TYR A 48 2.41 -14.45 0.87
CA TYR A 48 1.94 -14.98 2.15
C TYR A 48 1.91 -16.51 2.17
N ARG A 49 1.59 -17.16 1.05
CA ARG A 49 1.69 -18.62 0.93
C ARG A 49 3.12 -19.13 1.10
N GLN A 50 4.12 -18.42 0.56
CA GLN A 50 5.53 -18.77 0.79
C GLN A 50 5.95 -18.48 2.24
N LEU A 51 5.50 -17.36 2.81
CA LEU A 51 5.81 -16.97 4.18
C LEU A 51 5.25 -17.98 5.20
N ASP A 52 4.03 -18.47 4.98
CA ASP A 52 3.41 -19.49 5.84
C ASP A 52 4.13 -20.85 5.76
N ARG A 53 4.69 -21.20 4.60
CA ARG A 53 5.53 -22.40 4.45
C ARG A 53 6.89 -22.25 5.12
N ALA A 54 7.51 -21.08 5.02
CA ALA A 54 8.84 -20.81 5.56
C ALA A 54 8.84 -20.63 7.09
N LEU A 55 7.71 -20.22 7.68
CA LEU A 55 7.56 -20.00 9.12
C LEU A 55 6.28 -20.66 9.64
N PRO A 56 6.27 -21.99 9.87
CA PRO A 56 5.13 -22.69 10.45
C PRO A 56 4.76 -22.12 11.83
N LYS A 57 3.47 -22.16 12.20
CA LYS A 57 2.93 -21.54 13.42
C LYS A 57 3.27 -22.30 14.72
N ASP A 58 4.10 -23.33 14.65
CA ASP A 58 4.31 -24.31 15.72
C ASP A 58 5.45 -23.98 16.69
N SER A 59 6.23 -22.92 16.42
CA SER A 59 7.32 -22.47 17.31
C SER A 59 7.12 -21.02 17.72
N ASP A 60 7.51 -20.73 18.98
CA ASP A 60 7.49 -19.44 19.69
C ASP A 60 6.74 -18.29 18.98
N GLN A 61 5.45 -18.17 19.30
CA GLN A 61 4.48 -17.34 18.56
C GLN A 61 4.91 -15.87 18.45
N GLN A 62 5.62 -15.35 19.45
CA GLN A 62 6.08 -13.96 19.46
C GLN A 62 7.26 -13.75 18.53
N PHE A 63 8.23 -14.66 18.52
CA PHE A 63 9.40 -14.59 17.64
C PHE A 63 9.00 -14.76 16.17
N VAL A 64 8.10 -15.70 15.89
CA VAL A 64 7.56 -15.91 14.53
C VAL A 64 6.76 -14.71 14.04
N ALA A 65 5.96 -14.07 14.90
CA ALA A 65 5.22 -12.86 14.55
C ALA A 65 6.15 -11.67 14.23
N LEU A 66 7.20 -11.48 15.03
CA LEU A 66 8.19 -10.43 14.78
C LEU A 66 8.94 -10.68 13.46
N LYS A 67 9.41 -11.91 13.24
CA LYS A 67 10.13 -12.30 12.02
C LYS A 67 9.27 -12.15 10.76
N ARG A 68 8.00 -12.57 10.81
CA ARG A 68 7.03 -12.35 9.72
C ARG A 68 6.83 -10.87 9.42
N THR A 69 6.71 -10.05 10.47
CA THR A 69 6.56 -8.59 10.33
C THR A 69 7.80 -7.97 9.71
N LEU A 70 9.00 -8.34 10.14
CA LEU A 70 10.24 -7.82 9.57
C LEU A 70 10.41 -8.20 8.09
N ILE A 71 10.08 -9.45 7.74
CA ILE A 71 10.12 -9.91 6.34
C ILE A 71 9.11 -9.14 5.49
N ASP A 72 7.88 -8.95 5.96
CA ASP A 72 6.87 -8.17 5.26
C ASP A 72 7.34 -6.72 5.03
N ARG A 73 7.91 -6.08 6.06
CA ARG A 73 8.35 -4.68 6.00
C ARG A 73 9.61 -4.45 5.17
N LEU A 74 10.56 -5.39 5.17
CA LEU A 74 11.84 -5.24 4.47
C LEU A 74 11.83 -5.85 3.08
N LEU A 75 11.17 -6.99 2.89
CA LEU A 75 11.21 -7.74 1.64
C LEU A 75 9.98 -7.49 0.77
N LEU A 76 8.79 -7.26 1.34
CA LEU A 76 7.59 -7.01 0.53
C LEU A 76 7.35 -5.53 0.29
N ALA A 77 7.40 -4.69 1.33
CA ALA A 77 6.99 -3.29 1.21
C ALA A 77 7.79 -2.47 0.17
N PRO A 78 9.13 -2.51 0.11
CA PRO A 78 9.89 -1.74 -0.88
C PRO A 78 9.62 -2.14 -2.34
N PRO A 79 9.73 -3.42 -2.76
CA PRO A 79 9.45 -3.80 -4.14
C PRO A 79 7.98 -3.65 -4.50
N TYR A 80 7.06 -3.85 -3.54
CA TYR A 80 5.64 -3.61 -3.75
C TYR A 80 5.33 -2.13 -4.06
N LEU A 81 5.93 -1.21 -3.31
CA LEU A 81 5.79 0.23 -3.55
C LEU A 81 6.42 0.64 -4.88
N LEU A 82 7.58 0.08 -5.25
CA LEU A 82 8.18 0.32 -6.57
C LEU A 82 7.26 -0.16 -7.70
N LEU A 83 6.71 -1.37 -7.58
CA LEU A 83 5.75 -1.91 -8.55
C LEU A 83 4.55 -0.98 -8.72
N LEU A 84 4.01 -0.44 -7.63
CA LEU A 84 2.92 0.54 -7.69
C LEU A 84 3.35 1.83 -8.41
N TYR A 85 4.53 2.36 -8.07
CA TYR A 85 5.05 3.59 -8.66
C TYR A 85 5.38 3.47 -10.14
N TYR A 86 5.74 2.29 -10.65
CA TYR A 86 5.98 2.07 -12.08
C TYR A 86 4.73 1.64 -12.84
N SER A 87 3.93 0.72 -12.29
CA SER A 87 2.81 0.12 -13.02
C SER A 87 1.65 1.10 -13.19
N VAL A 88 1.33 1.88 -12.16
CA VAL A 88 0.15 2.74 -12.23
C VAL A 88 0.34 3.92 -13.19
N PRO A 89 1.50 4.62 -13.26
CA PRO A 89 1.72 5.62 -14.32
C PRO A 89 1.67 5.02 -15.72
N LEU A 90 2.18 3.79 -15.91
CA LEU A 90 2.11 3.10 -17.19
C LEU A 90 0.67 2.81 -17.60
N PHE A 91 -0.18 2.33 -16.69
CA PHE A 91 -1.61 2.16 -16.95
C PHE A 91 -2.34 3.49 -17.18
N GLU A 92 -1.88 4.58 -16.56
CA GLU A 92 -2.35 5.95 -16.87
C GLU A 92 -1.84 6.47 -18.22
N GLY A 93 -0.98 5.73 -18.93
CA GLY A 93 -0.37 6.12 -20.21
C GLY A 93 0.75 7.15 -20.10
N ARG A 94 1.38 7.28 -18.93
CA ARG A 94 2.55 8.15 -18.73
C ARG A 94 3.83 7.42 -19.12
N SER A 95 4.89 8.18 -19.41
CA SER A 95 6.19 7.62 -19.77
C SER A 95 6.91 6.97 -18.58
N LEU A 96 7.79 6.01 -18.87
CA LEU A 96 8.68 5.42 -17.86
C LEU A 96 9.60 6.47 -17.21
N ALA A 97 10.03 7.47 -17.98
CA ALA A 97 10.82 8.59 -17.47
C ALA A 97 10.06 9.37 -16.39
N PHE A 98 8.75 9.60 -16.58
CA PHE A 98 7.89 10.23 -15.57
C PHE A 98 7.81 9.38 -14.29
N ALA A 99 7.59 8.07 -14.43
CA ALA A 99 7.54 7.14 -13.29
C ALA A 99 8.87 7.13 -12.52
N HIS A 100 10.00 7.05 -13.22
CA HIS A 100 11.33 7.06 -12.62
C HIS A 100 11.64 8.36 -11.87
N ALA A 101 11.25 9.51 -12.43
CA ALA A 101 11.40 10.81 -11.77
C ALA A 101 10.58 10.86 -10.46
N LYS A 102 9.33 10.38 -10.48
CA LYS A 102 8.48 10.30 -9.28
C LYS A 102 9.01 9.33 -8.23
N VAL A 103 9.64 8.22 -8.65
CA VAL A 103 10.33 7.32 -7.72
C VAL A 103 11.49 8.05 -7.05
N LYS A 104 12.37 8.71 -7.81
CA LYS A 104 13.52 9.44 -7.22
C LYS A 104 13.09 10.54 -6.26
N ASP A 105 12.01 11.24 -6.58
CA ASP A 105 11.50 12.36 -5.81
C ASP A 105 10.83 11.92 -4.50
N SER A 106 9.88 10.97 -4.57
CA SER A 106 8.95 10.74 -3.46
C SER A 106 9.04 9.35 -2.82
N PHE A 107 9.75 8.40 -3.43
CA PHE A 107 9.76 6.99 -2.99
C PHE A 107 10.36 6.81 -1.59
N LEU A 108 11.53 7.39 -1.33
CA LEU A 108 12.21 7.20 -0.04
C LEU A 108 11.40 7.83 1.10
N ASP A 109 10.77 8.96 0.86
CA ASP A 109 9.88 9.59 1.82
C ASP A 109 8.67 8.73 2.13
N VAL A 110 8.02 8.19 1.10
CA VAL A 110 6.85 7.32 1.27
C VAL A 110 7.25 6.01 1.94
N LEU A 111 8.42 5.44 1.63
CA LEU A 111 8.93 4.25 2.29
C LEU A 111 9.21 4.50 3.78
N LYS A 112 9.89 5.60 4.12
CA LYS A 112 10.13 6.00 5.51
C LYS A 112 8.82 6.23 6.26
N MET A 113 7.86 6.91 5.63
CA MET A 113 6.55 7.15 6.22
C MET A 113 5.76 5.85 6.40
N ASN A 114 5.86 4.91 5.45
CA ASN A 114 5.23 3.60 5.54
C ASN A 114 5.70 2.86 6.80
N VAL A 115 7.01 2.73 6.96
CA VAL A 115 7.58 2.04 8.12
C VAL A 115 7.17 2.74 9.42
N LYS A 116 7.27 4.08 9.49
CA LYS A 116 6.89 4.84 10.69
C LYS A 116 5.41 4.68 11.06
N ILE A 117 4.50 4.97 10.13
CA ILE A 117 3.05 4.93 10.37
C ILE A 117 2.65 3.52 10.77
N TRP A 118 3.00 2.54 9.95
CA TRP A 118 2.54 1.18 10.21
C TRP A 118 3.16 0.58 11.46
N SER A 119 4.44 0.79 11.77
CA SER A 119 5.02 0.31 13.02
C SER A 119 4.36 0.94 14.24
N LEU A 120 4.13 2.26 14.22
CA LEU A 120 3.48 2.98 15.31
C LEU A 120 2.04 2.48 15.53
N PHE A 121 1.25 2.41 14.46
CA PHE A 121 -0.15 2.00 14.58
C PHE A 121 -0.33 0.50 14.82
N GLN A 122 0.59 -0.35 14.33
CA GLN A 122 0.63 -1.77 14.68
C GLN A 122 0.89 -1.94 16.18
N PHE A 123 1.80 -1.15 16.76
CA PHE A 123 2.03 -1.14 18.20
C PHE A 123 0.76 -0.73 18.96
N ILE A 124 0.08 0.33 18.52
CA ILE A 124 -1.18 0.77 19.12
C ILE A 124 -2.26 -0.33 19.03
N ASN A 125 -2.38 -0.97 17.87
CA ASN A 125 -3.36 -2.01 17.60
C ASN A 125 -3.19 -3.24 18.52
N ILE A 126 -1.95 -3.67 18.75
CA ILE A 126 -1.68 -4.84 19.57
C ILE A 126 -1.85 -4.53 21.07
N ASN A 127 -1.36 -3.38 21.53
CA ASN A 127 -1.30 -3.05 22.96
C ASN A 127 -2.56 -2.38 23.52
N TYR A 128 -3.29 -1.60 22.70
CA TYR A 128 -4.39 -0.76 23.18
C TYR A 128 -5.75 -1.09 22.56
N VAL A 129 -5.78 -1.70 21.36
CA VAL A 129 -7.05 -2.03 20.69
C VAL A 129 -7.52 -3.44 21.09
N PRO A 130 -8.75 -3.59 21.61
CA PRO A 130 -9.32 -4.90 21.92
C PRO A 130 -9.34 -5.80 20.69
N GLN A 131 -9.06 -7.10 20.88
CA GLN A 131 -8.90 -8.06 19.78
C GLN A 131 -10.04 -8.03 18.74
N LYS A 132 -11.28 -7.82 19.21
CA LYS A 132 -12.50 -7.74 18.38
C LYS A 132 -12.46 -6.61 17.34
N TYR A 133 -11.77 -5.50 17.63
CA TYR A 133 -11.73 -4.30 16.79
C TYR A 133 -10.42 -4.13 16.03
N ARG A 134 -9.43 -5.00 16.25
CA ARG A 134 -8.11 -4.88 15.62
C ARG A 134 -8.17 -4.85 14.10
N VAL A 135 -9.00 -5.70 13.50
CA VAL A 135 -9.19 -5.74 12.04
C VAL A 135 -9.80 -4.45 11.51
N LEU A 136 -10.85 -3.94 12.17
CA LEU A 136 -11.53 -2.71 11.77
C LEU A 136 -10.57 -1.51 11.82
N PHE A 137 -9.77 -1.41 12.89
CA PHE A 137 -8.76 -0.36 13.04
C PHE A 137 -7.72 -0.41 11.92
N MET A 138 -7.22 -1.61 11.58
CA MET A 138 -6.26 -1.79 10.49
C MET A 138 -6.84 -1.50 9.12
N CYS A 139 -8.11 -1.84 8.89
CA CYS A 139 -8.82 -1.47 7.66
C CYS A 139 -8.93 0.06 7.52
N GLY A 140 -9.27 0.78 8.60
CA GLY A 140 -9.31 2.24 8.60
C GLY A 140 -7.96 2.88 8.29
N LEU A 141 -6.88 2.40 8.93
CA LEU A 141 -5.53 2.86 8.65
C LEU A 141 -5.07 2.54 7.22
N SER A 142 -5.45 1.38 6.70
CA SER A 142 -5.18 1.00 5.31
C SER A 142 -5.78 2.03 4.36
N LEU A 143 -7.01 2.48 4.62
CA LEU A 143 -7.69 3.49 3.82
C LEU A 143 -6.98 4.84 3.89
N LEU A 144 -6.63 5.32 5.09
CA LEU A 144 -5.87 6.56 5.28
C LEU A 144 -4.50 6.51 4.59
N TRP A 145 -3.81 5.38 4.67
CA TRP A 145 -2.53 5.17 4.01
C TRP A 145 -2.66 5.25 2.47
N ASN A 146 -3.69 4.63 1.90
CA ASN A 146 -3.93 4.70 0.46
C ASN A 146 -4.21 6.13 0.00
N ILE A 147 -4.97 6.92 0.77
CA ILE A 147 -5.20 8.34 0.49
C ILE A 147 -3.88 9.12 0.50
N TYR A 148 -3.04 8.96 1.53
CA TYR A 148 -1.75 9.64 1.63
C TYR A 148 -0.83 9.34 0.44
N VAL A 149 -0.70 8.06 0.08
CA VAL A 149 0.15 7.63 -1.06
C VAL A 149 -0.38 8.20 -2.37
N ALA A 150 -1.69 8.19 -2.57
CA ALA A 150 -2.29 8.72 -3.78
C ALA A 150 -2.13 10.25 -3.91
N ILE A 151 -2.20 11.00 -2.80
CA ILE A 151 -1.91 12.45 -2.77
C ILE A 151 -0.45 12.72 -3.12
N LYS A 152 0.49 12.05 -2.43
CA LYS A 152 1.92 12.32 -2.62
C LYS A 152 2.44 11.90 -4.00
N ARG A 153 1.77 10.94 -4.65
CA ARG A 153 2.13 10.49 -6.00
C ARG A 153 1.61 11.40 -7.13
N ARG A 154 0.53 12.17 -6.91
CA ARG A 154 -0.05 13.06 -7.93
C ARG A 154 0.91 14.14 -8.39
#